data_AF-A0A665V4F0-F1
#
_entry.id   AF-A0A665V4F0-F1
#
_cell.length_a   1.000
_cell.length_b   1.000
_cell.length_c   1.000
_cell.angle_alpha   90.00
_cell.angle_beta   90.00
_cell.angle_gamma   90.00
#
_symmetry.space_group_name_H-M   'P 1'
#
loop_
_entity.id
_entity.type
_entity.pdbx_description
1 polymer ?
#
loop_
_entity_poly.entity_id
_entity_poly.type
_entity_poly.pdbx_seq_one_letter_code
_entity_poly.pdbx_strand_id
1 'polypeptide(L)'
;MKNKGTKQKSKKKGSENAFGCDLTEHLQNSGQDVPQVLKTCAEFIEKHGIVDGIYRLSGVTSNIQRLRYNFAYSNPFPKLCNSEKSSCCCMK
;
A
#
# COMPACT_ATOMS: atom_id res chain seq x y z
N MET A 1 -12.22 36.02 17.28
CA MET A 1 -11.19 35.03 16.91
C MET A 1 -11.54 34.43 15.56
N LYS A 2 -10.59 34.36 14.62
CA LYS A 2 -10.82 33.96 13.21
C LYS A 2 -11.00 32.44 13.11
N ASN A 3 -12.16 32.02 12.61
CA ASN A 3 -12.50 30.61 12.39
C ASN A 3 -11.72 30.08 11.17
N LYS A 4 -10.78 29.15 11.37
CA LYS A 4 -9.88 28.67 10.31
C LYS A 4 -10.58 27.53 9.57
N GLY A 5 -11.23 27.88 8.46
CA GLY A 5 -11.96 26.95 7.59
C GLY A 5 -11.13 25.73 7.20
N THR A 6 -11.77 24.56 7.30
CA THR A 6 -11.30 23.30 6.76
C THR A 6 -11.18 23.42 5.24
N LYS A 7 -9.95 23.58 4.74
CA LYS A 7 -9.64 23.44 3.31
C LYS A 7 -9.88 21.99 2.89
N GLN A 8 -11.06 21.70 2.36
CA GLN A 8 -11.29 20.53 1.53
C GLN A 8 -10.36 20.63 0.31
N LYS A 9 -9.27 19.87 0.33
CA LYS A 9 -8.38 19.74 -0.82
C LYS A 9 -9.09 18.84 -1.82
N SER A 10 -9.51 19.45 -2.91
CA SER A 10 -10.09 18.86 -4.11
C SER A 10 -9.41 17.53 -4.48
N LYS A 11 -10.20 16.45 -4.44
CA LYS A 11 -9.80 15.10 -4.87
C LYS A 11 -9.49 15.18 -6.37
N LYS A 12 -8.20 15.19 -6.71
CA LYS A 12 -7.72 15.14 -8.10
C LYS A 12 -8.23 13.83 -8.70
N LYS A 13 -9.16 13.96 -9.64
CA LYS A 13 -9.68 12.89 -10.50
C LYS A 13 -8.50 12.39 -11.35
N GLY A 14 -8.13 11.11 -11.22
CA GLY A 14 -7.15 10.47 -12.10
C GLY A 14 -5.79 10.13 -11.48
N SER A 15 -5.77 9.48 -10.32
CA SER A 15 -4.60 8.68 -9.95
C SER A 15 -5.08 7.33 -9.45
N GLU A 16 -4.63 6.28 -10.14
CA GLU A 16 -4.64 4.85 -9.78
C GLU A 16 -3.94 4.60 -8.43
N ASN A 17 -4.29 5.38 -7.40
CA ASN A 17 -3.67 5.27 -6.10
C ASN A 17 -4.20 3.97 -5.49
N ALA A 18 -3.30 3.01 -5.25
CA ALA A 18 -3.61 1.77 -4.56
C ALA A 18 -4.09 1.96 -3.10
N PHE A 19 -4.02 3.18 -2.55
CA PHE A 19 -4.38 3.48 -1.16
C PHE A 19 -5.38 4.64 -1.05
N GLY A 20 -6.36 4.50 -0.15
CA GLY A 20 -7.34 5.55 0.16
C GLY A 20 -8.39 5.79 -0.93
N CYS A 21 -8.51 4.88 -1.89
CA CYS A 21 -9.54 4.85 -2.92
C CYS A 21 -10.65 3.84 -2.57
N ASP A 22 -11.77 3.91 -3.30
CA ASP A 22 -12.80 2.88 -3.19
C ASP A 22 -12.29 1.58 -3.83
N LEU A 23 -12.52 0.45 -3.15
CA LEU A 23 -12.04 -0.85 -3.62
C LEU A 23 -12.69 -1.22 -4.95
N THR A 24 -13.99 -0.99 -5.12
CA THR A 24 -14.71 -1.35 -6.35
C THR A 24 -14.16 -0.57 -7.54
N GLU A 25 -13.97 0.74 -7.39
CA GLU A 25 -13.36 1.60 -8.42
C GLU A 25 -11.94 1.12 -8.78
N HIS A 26 -11.13 0.77 -7.78
CA HIS A 26 -9.76 0.31 -7.99
C HIS A 26 -9.69 -1.04 -8.74
N LEU A 27 -10.56 -1.99 -8.39
CA LEU A 27 -10.63 -3.29 -9.07
C LEU A 27 -11.15 -3.14 -10.51
N GLN A 28 -12.14 -2.28 -10.73
CA GLN A 28 -12.68 -1.99 -12.06
C GLN A 28 -11.64 -1.33 -12.97
N ASN A 29 -10.88 -0.36 -12.47
CA ASN A 29 -9.85 0.32 -13.26
C ASN A 29 -8.65 -0.59 -13.56
N SER A 30 -8.23 -1.40 -12.59
CA SER A 30 -7.09 -2.32 -12.76
C SER A 30 -7.43 -3.60 -13.51
N GLY A 31 -8.73 -3.95 -13.61
CA GLY A 31 -9.21 -5.19 -14.22
C GLY A 31 -8.80 -6.45 -13.44
N GLN A 32 -8.49 -6.32 -12.14
CA GLN A 32 -8.07 -7.44 -11.30
C GLN A 32 -9.11 -7.72 -10.20
N ASP A 33 -9.24 -8.99 -9.79
CA ASP A 33 -10.13 -9.39 -8.68
C ASP A 33 -9.56 -9.03 -7.30
N VAL A 34 -8.24 -8.87 -7.21
CA VAL A 34 -7.54 -8.54 -5.96
C VAL A 34 -6.49 -7.47 -6.26
N PRO A 35 -6.35 -6.42 -5.41
CA PRO A 35 -5.36 -5.37 -5.61
C PRO A 35 -3.95 -5.95 -5.68
N GLN A 36 -3.17 -5.46 -6.64
CA GLN A 36 -1.84 -6.02 -6.90
C GLN A 36 -0.87 -5.85 -5.72
N VAL A 37 -1.07 -4.82 -4.89
CA VAL A 37 -0.33 -4.65 -3.61
C VAL A 37 -0.51 -5.84 -2.67
N LEU A 38 -1.72 -6.38 -2.57
CA LEU A 38 -2.01 -7.51 -1.69
C LEU A 38 -1.43 -8.81 -2.24
N LYS A 39 -1.60 -9.06 -3.55
CA LYS A 39 -1.00 -10.22 -4.23
C LYS A 39 0.52 -10.24 -4.05
N THR A 40 1.18 -9.12 -4.38
CA THR A 40 2.65 -9.01 -4.32
C THR A 40 3.18 -9.21 -2.90
N CYS A 41 2.52 -8.60 -1.90
CA CYS A 41 2.91 -8.76 -0.50
C CYS A 41 2.70 -10.20 -0.01
N ALA A 42 1.58 -10.83 -0.37
CA ALA A 42 1.27 -12.20 0.02
C ALA A 42 2.27 -13.20 -0.57
N GLU A 43 2.48 -13.17 -1.89
CA GLU A 43 3.44 -14.03 -2.59
C GLU A 43 4.85 -13.88 -2.01
N PHE A 44 5.23 -12.65 -1.65
CA PHE A 44 6.55 -12.38 -1.08
C PHE A 44 6.73 -13.00 0.30
N ILE A 45 5.70 -12.94 1.17
CA ILE A 45 5.72 -13.54 2.50
C ILE A 45 5.76 -15.07 2.37
N GLU A 46 4.94 -15.65 1.49
CA GLU A 46 4.91 -17.10 1.24
C GLU A 46 6.26 -17.61 0.72
N LYS A 47 6.87 -16.89 -0.23
CA LYS A 47 8.16 -17.27 -0.82
C LYS A 47 9.32 -17.23 0.17
N HIS A 48 9.32 -16.27 1.09
CA HIS A 48 10.46 -16.05 1.99
C HIS A 48 10.25 -16.55 3.43
N GLY A 49 9.11 -17.19 3.68
CA GLY A 49 8.77 -17.78 4.97
C GLY A 49 8.22 -16.77 5.98
N ILE A 50 7.44 -17.32 6.91
CA ILE A 50 6.80 -16.59 8.01
C ILE A 50 7.86 -16.26 9.06
N VAL A 51 7.91 -15.00 9.51
CA VAL A 51 8.72 -14.58 10.67
C VAL A 51 7.86 -14.58 11.94
N ASP A 52 8.47 -14.65 13.12
CA ASP A 52 7.70 -14.57 14.36
C ASP A 52 6.99 -13.22 14.48
N GLY A 53 5.72 -13.25 14.90
CA GLY A 53 4.89 -12.07 15.04
C GLY A 53 4.53 -11.36 13.72
N ILE A 54 4.46 -12.07 12.59
CA ILE A 54 3.91 -11.54 11.34
C ILE A 54 2.51 -10.90 11.57
N TYR A 55 2.29 -9.73 10.94
CA TYR A 55 1.11 -8.86 11.13
C TYR A 55 0.89 -8.31 12.56
N ARG A 56 1.66 -8.75 13.56
CA ARG A 56 1.59 -8.30 14.97
C ARG A 56 2.68 -7.27 15.29
N LEU A 57 3.92 -7.56 14.90
CA LEU A 57 5.06 -6.67 15.11
C LEU A 57 5.10 -5.60 14.03
N SER A 58 5.29 -4.35 14.46
CA SER A 58 5.41 -3.21 13.55
C SER A 58 6.69 -3.31 12.71
N GLY A 59 6.55 -3.17 11.40
CA GLY A 59 7.64 -2.93 10.49
C GLY A 59 8.21 -1.52 10.64
N VAL A 60 9.38 -1.31 10.05
CA VAL A 60 10.05 -0.01 10.08
C VAL A 60 9.21 1.03 9.30
N THR A 61 8.82 2.12 9.96
CA THR A 61 7.92 3.16 9.41
C THR A 61 8.43 3.72 8.07
N SER A 62 9.73 3.98 7.96
CA SER A 62 10.33 4.51 6.73
C SER A 62 10.21 3.53 5.55
N ASN A 63 10.36 2.23 5.80
CA ASN A 63 10.16 1.20 4.79
C ASN A 63 8.68 1.10 4.38
N ILE A 64 7.75 1.17 5.34
CA ILE A 64 6.31 1.16 5.04
C ILE A 64 5.92 2.37 4.18
N GLN A 65 6.42 3.56 4.50
CA GLN A 65 6.16 4.77 3.72
C GLN A 65 6.73 4.69 2.30
N ARG A 66 7.97 4.21 2.15
CA ARG A 66 8.57 3.96 0.82
C ARG A 66 7.75 2.96 0.03
N LEU A 67 7.31 1.89 0.68
CA LEU A 67 6.53 0.85 0.02
C LEU A 67 5.17 1.37 -0.45
N ARG A 68 4.47 2.15 0.39
CA ARG A 68 3.21 2.82 0.01
C ARG A 68 3.41 3.75 -1.18
N TYR A 69 4.48 4.53 -1.19
CA TYR A 69 4.80 5.41 -2.30
C TYR A 69 5.04 4.62 -3.60
N ASN A 70 5.83 3.55 -3.53
CA ASN A 70 6.12 2.71 -4.69
C ASN A 70 4.84 2.07 -5.25
N PHE A 71 3.97 1.51 -4.41
CA PHE A 71 2.71 0.93 -4.87
C PHE A 71 1.68 1.97 -5.35
N ALA A 72 1.76 3.22 -4.89
CA ALA A 72 0.84 4.28 -5.31
C ALA A 72 1.24 4.96 -6.63
N TYR A 73 2.54 5.06 -6.92
CA TYR A 73 3.04 5.91 -8.02
C TYR A 73 4.02 5.23 -8.97
N SER A 74 4.54 4.04 -8.63
CA SER A 74 5.52 3.34 -9.47
C SER A 74 4.85 2.25 -10.28
N ASN A 75 5.08 2.29 -11.59
CA ASN A 75 4.81 1.18 -12.51
C ASN A 75 6.08 0.97 -13.36
N PRO A 76 6.68 -0.24 -13.39
CA PRO A 76 6.22 -1.50 -12.78
C PRO A 76 6.26 -1.51 -11.25
N PHE A 77 5.43 -2.36 -10.65
CA PHE A 77 5.36 -2.56 -9.20
C PHE A 77 6.73 -2.95 -8.58
N PRO A 78 6.99 -2.53 -7.34
CA PRO A 78 8.30 -2.73 -6.72
C PRO A 78 8.61 -4.21 -6.51
N LYS A 79 9.86 -4.60 -6.78
CA LYS A 79 10.40 -5.88 -6.33
C LYS A 79 10.71 -5.77 -4.83
N LEU A 80 9.97 -6.53 -4.03
CA LEU A 80 10.18 -6.62 -2.59
C LEU A 80 11.49 -7.34 -2.26
N CYS A 81 12.25 -6.81 -1.30
CA CYS A 81 13.46 -7.41 -0.75
C CYS A 81 13.26 -7.83 0.72
N ASN A 82 14.17 -8.65 1.25
CA ASN A 82 14.02 -9.28 2.57
C ASN A 82 13.80 -8.29 3.73
N SER A 83 14.33 -7.07 3.65
CA SER A 83 14.14 -6.04 4.70
C SER A 83 12.74 -5.43 4.72
N GLU A 84 11.93 -5.71 3.69
CA GLU A 84 10.54 -5.24 3.57
C GLU A 84 9.52 -6.26 4.07
N LYS A 85 9.93 -7.46 4.51
CA LYS A 85 9.02 -8.51 5.04
C LYS A 85 8.11 -7.96 6.15
N SER A 86 8.72 -7.35 7.17
CA SER A 86 8.00 -6.73 8.28
C SER A 86 7.12 -5.55 7.81
N SER A 87 7.52 -4.86 6.75
CA SER A 87 6.78 -3.71 6.22
C SER A 87 5.58 -4.10 5.37
N CYS A 88 5.69 -5.19 4.59
CA CYS A 88 4.56 -5.80 3.87
C CYS A 88 3.48 -6.28 4.86
N CYS A 89 3.90 -6.80 6.01
CA CYS A 89 2.99 -7.19 7.10
C CYS A 89 2.22 -6.00 7.71
N CYS A 90 2.65 -4.76 7.49
CA CYS A 90 1.99 -3.58 8.03
C CYS A 90 1.13 -2.82 7.00
N MET A 91 0.98 -3.34 5.78
CA MET A 91 0.14 -2.71 4.74
C MET A 91 -1.37 -2.99 4.88
N LYS A 92 -1.83 -3.39 6.07
CA LYS A 92 -3.27 -3.42 6.42
C LYS A 92 -3.87 -2.01 6.51
#